data_AF-A0A9D9NRT2-F1
#
_entry.id   AF-A0A9D9NRT2-F1
#
_cell.length_a   1.000
_cell.length_b   1.000
_cell.length_c   1.000
_cell.angle_alpha   90.00
_cell.angle_beta   90.00
_cell.angle_gamma   90.00
#
_symmetry.space_group_name_H-M   'P 1'
#
loop_
_entity.id
_entity.type
_entity.pdbx_description
1 polymer ?
#
loop_
_entity_poly.entity_id
_entity_poly.type
_entity_poly.pdbx_seq_one_letter_code
_entity_poly.pdbx_strand_id
1 'polypeptide(L)'
;MISEHELQTAPAGGGENYLSRILDRMRRLCSRREYCSREIYGKAVSALKKGLPQASDADLDKMASGLLASLVSDRYVDDRRYAAAFARDKSSLSGWGRMKICKALSLKGIHEDIISDAVSTIDTSSASLRMEKVLEVKYRSLCKAGHRGDRSVQKSGTEAMEIKMKMLRYAAGRGYRYEEAAPVIERLISGS
;
A
#
# COMPACT_ATOMS: atom_id res chain seq x y z
N MET A 1 -40.49 25.18 -44.31
CA MET A 1 -39.42 24.49 -45.05
C MET A 1 -38.11 24.91 -44.43
N ILE A 2 -37.58 24.07 -43.54
CA ILE A 2 -36.20 24.18 -43.06
C ILE A 2 -35.39 23.32 -44.03
N SER A 3 -34.47 23.94 -44.76
CA SER A 3 -33.70 23.33 -45.84
C SER A 3 -32.92 22.11 -45.38
N GLU A 4 -32.80 21.11 -46.26
CA GLU A 4 -32.04 19.85 -46.12
C GLU A 4 -30.51 20.02 -45.99
N HIS A 5 -30.01 21.17 -45.50
CA HIS A 5 -28.58 21.49 -45.44
C HIS A 5 -27.99 21.47 -44.01
N GLU A 6 -28.70 20.88 -43.04
CA GLU A 6 -28.16 20.67 -41.68
C GLU A 6 -27.90 19.19 -41.33
N LEU A 7 -27.82 18.31 -42.34
CA LEU A 7 -27.12 17.02 -42.22
C LEU A 7 -25.71 17.16 -42.80
N GLN A 8 -24.77 17.69 -42.02
CA GLN A 8 -23.34 17.30 -42.00
C GLN A 8 -22.60 18.30 -41.09
N THR A 9 -22.18 17.88 -39.89
CA THR A 9 -20.91 18.28 -39.22
C THR A 9 -20.88 17.73 -37.79
N ALA A 10 -20.65 16.42 -37.66
CA ALA A 10 -20.19 15.83 -36.41
C ALA A 10 -18.74 15.35 -36.59
N PRO A 11 -17.74 15.83 -35.81
CA PRO A 11 -16.42 15.21 -35.81
C PRO A 11 -16.46 13.99 -34.88
N ALA A 12 -16.91 12.85 -35.38
CA ALA A 12 -17.03 11.57 -34.66
C ALA A 12 -15.69 10.83 -34.43
N GLY A 13 -14.53 11.51 -34.36
CA GLY A 13 -13.20 10.86 -34.34
C GLY A 13 -12.27 11.18 -33.17
N GLY A 14 -12.60 12.14 -32.29
CA GLY A 14 -11.68 12.61 -31.25
C GLY A 14 -11.70 11.79 -29.95
N GLY A 15 -12.88 11.31 -29.54
CA GLY A 15 -13.09 10.64 -28.24
C GLY A 15 -12.46 9.25 -28.16
N GLU A 16 -12.60 8.44 -29.20
CA GLU A 16 -12.02 7.09 -29.26
C GLU A 16 -10.49 7.12 -29.28
N ASN A 17 -9.89 8.06 -30.02
CA ASN A 17 -8.43 8.26 -30.04
C ASN A 17 -7.91 8.67 -28.65
N TYR A 18 -8.65 9.51 -27.94
CA TYR A 18 -8.28 9.97 -26.61
C TYR A 18 -8.33 8.84 -25.56
N LEU A 19 -9.38 8.01 -25.58
CA LEU A 19 -9.48 6.84 -24.70
C LEU A 19 -8.34 5.83 -24.93
N SER A 20 -8.03 5.53 -26.20
CA SER A 20 -6.90 4.66 -26.56
C SER A 20 -5.58 5.20 -26.00
N ARG A 21 -5.33 6.51 -26.11
CA ARG A 21 -4.12 7.13 -25.54
C ARG A 21 -4.04 7.01 -24.03
N ILE A 22 -5.17 7.11 -23.32
CA ILE A 22 -5.21 6.90 -21.87
C ILE A 22 -4.94 5.44 -21.54
N LEU A 23 -5.55 4.50 -22.27
CA LEU A 23 -5.31 3.07 -22.09
C LEU A 23 -3.82 2.74 -22.23
N ASP A 24 -3.17 3.19 -23.31
CA ASP A 24 -1.74 2.97 -23.54
C ASP A 24 -0.86 3.61 -22.48
N ARG A 25 -1.27 4.77 -21.97
CA ARG A 25 -0.60 5.40 -20.83
C ARG A 25 -0.71 4.52 -19.58
N MET A 26 -1.89 3.97 -19.28
CA MET A 26 -2.07 3.09 -18.11
C MET A 26 -1.31 1.78 -18.27
N ARG A 27 -1.28 1.18 -19.47
CA ARG A 27 -0.44 0.02 -19.80
C ARG A 27 1.02 0.28 -19.48
N ARG A 28 1.58 1.40 -19.97
CA ARG A 28 2.98 1.80 -19.67
C ARG A 28 3.25 1.98 -18.19
N LEU A 29 2.28 2.46 -17.41
CA LEU A 29 2.44 2.56 -15.95
C LEU A 29 2.53 1.17 -15.32
N CYS A 30 1.58 0.29 -15.64
CA CYS A 30 1.50 -1.07 -15.09
C CYS A 30 2.71 -1.93 -15.49
N SER A 31 3.30 -1.72 -16.66
CA SER A 31 4.53 -2.41 -17.07
C SER A 31 5.76 -2.07 -16.22
N ARG A 32 5.77 -0.93 -15.53
CA ARG A 32 6.92 -0.46 -14.74
C ARG A 32 6.85 -0.87 -13.28
N ARG A 33 5.64 -1.05 -12.74
CA ARG A 33 5.40 -1.49 -11.37
C ARG A 33 3.96 -1.97 -11.23
N GLU A 34 3.72 -2.78 -10.21
CA GLU A 34 2.38 -3.19 -9.83
C GLU A 34 1.55 -2.01 -9.32
N TYR A 35 0.27 -2.01 -9.70
CA TYR A 35 -0.76 -1.13 -9.17
C TYR A 35 -2.00 -1.95 -8.86
N CYS A 36 -2.72 -1.58 -7.81
CA CYS A 36 -4.05 -2.14 -7.58
C CYS A 36 -5.10 -1.47 -8.48
N SER A 37 -6.23 -2.15 -8.63
CA SER A 37 -7.39 -1.68 -9.41
C SER A 37 -7.81 -0.27 -9.01
N ARG A 38 -7.89 0.01 -7.70
CA ARG A 38 -8.25 1.33 -7.16
C ARG A 38 -7.27 2.43 -7.59
N GLU A 39 -5.97 2.14 -7.61
CA GLU A 39 -4.96 3.13 -8.00
C GLU A 39 -5.01 3.43 -9.50
N ILE A 40 -5.21 2.41 -10.34
CA ILE A 40 -5.36 2.60 -11.79
C ILE A 40 -6.67 3.31 -12.12
N TYR A 41 -7.78 2.93 -11.50
CA TYR A 41 -9.06 3.61 -11.66
C TYR A 41 -8.93 5.11 -11.35
N GLY A 42 -8.38 5.47 -10.18
CA GLY A 42 -8.21 6.88 -9.81
C GLY A 42 -7.30 7.65 -10.77
N LYS A 43 -6.27 7.00 -11.33
CA LYS A 43 -5.40 7.59 -12.37
C LYS A 43 -6.13 7.77 -13.70
N ALA A 44 -6.97 6.81 -14.10
CA ALA A 44 -7.79 6.90 -15.29
C ALA A 44 -8.80 8.05 -15.18
N VAL A 45 -9.57 8.12 -14.08
CA VAL A 45 -10.51 9.22 -13.81
C VAL A 45 -9.80 10.58 -13.85
N SER A 46 -8.65 10.70 -13.18
CA SER A 46 -7.87 11.95 -13.19
C SER A 46 -7.37 12.34 -14.59
N ALA A 47 -7.01 11.36 -15.42
CA ALA A 47 -6.60 11.62 -16.80
C ALA A 47 -7.79 12.05 -17.67
N LEU A 48 -8.91 11.33 -17.57
CA LEU A 48 -10.15 11.61 -18.31
C LEU A 48 -10.66 13.01 -17.98
N LYS A 49 -10.77 13.36 -16.69
CA LYS A 49 -11.25 14.68 -16.23
C LYS A 49 -10.42 15.85 -16.78
N LYS A 50 -9.13 15.63 -17.06
CA LYS A 50 -8.26 16.66 -17.66
C LYS A 50 -8.50 16.87 -19.15
N GLY A 51 -8.80 15.81 -19.90
CA GLY A 51 -9.08 15.93 -21.34
C GLY A 51 -10.55 16.11 -21.68
N LEU A 52 -11.45 15.83 -20.73
CA LEU A 52 -12.90 15.87 -20.88
C LEU A 52 -13.51 16.65 -19.70
N PRO A 53 -13.23 17.96 -19.57
CA PRO A 53 -13.71 18.75 -18.43
C PRO A 53 -15.23 18.87 -18.37
N GLN A 54 -15.91 18.69 -19.51
CA GLN A 54 -17.37 18.78 -19.63
C GLN A 54 -18.08 17.43 -19.41
N ALA A 55 -17.35 16.34 -19.28
CA ALA A 55 -17.95 15.02 -19.07
C ALA A 55 -18.56 14.94 -17.67
N SER A 56 -19.73 14.30 -17.57
CA SER A 56 -20.36 14.05 -16.28
C SER A 56 -19.53 13.04 -15.46
N ASP A 57 -19.69 13.06 -14.14
CA ASP A 57 -19.02 12.09 -13.27
C ASP A 57 -19.43 10.63 -13.61
N ALA A 58 -20.66 10.42 -14.08
CA ALA A 58 -21.15 9.11 -14.53
C ALA A 58 -20.46 8.64 -15.83
N ASP A 59 -20.24 9.54 -16.78
CA ASP A 59 -19.52 9.22 -18.02
C ASP A 59 -18.04 8.91 -17.73
N LEU A 60 -17.41 9.69 -16.84
CA LEU A 60 -16.03 9.45 -16.39
C LEU A 60 -15.89 8.09 -15.70
N ASP A 61 -16.85 7.72 -14.84
CA ASP A 61 -16.87 6.42 -14.18
C ASP A 61 -16.99 5.27 -15.19
N LYS A 62 -17.96 5.35 -16.12
CA LYS A 62 -18.16 4.34 -17.16
C LYS A 62 -16.90 4.15 -18.01
N MET A 63 -16.27 5.24 -18.45
CA MET A 63 -15.03 5.19 -19.23
C MET A 63 -13.86 4.62 -18.43
N ALA A 64 -13.66 5.08 -17.18
CA ALA A 64 -12.58 4.59 -16.32
C ALA A 64 -12.74 3.10 -15.99
N SER A 65 -13.96 2.65 -15.73
CA SER A 65 -14.29 1.25 -15.48
C SER A 65 -14.03 0.38 -16.71
N GLY A 66 -14.38 0.84 -17.91
CA GLY A 66 -14.06 0.13 -19.16
C GLY A 66 -12.56 0.00 -19.43
N LEU A 67 -11.80 1.08 -19.17
CA LEU A 67 -10.34 1.07 -19.26
C LEU A 67 -9.72 0.08 -18.26
N LEU A 68 -10.18 0.12 -17.00
CA LEU A 68 -9.71 -0.81 -15.98
C LEU A 68 -10.03 -2.26 -16.34
N ALA A 69 -11.25 -2.55 -16.81
CA ALA A 69 -11.65 -3.88 -17.23
C ALA A 69 -10.75 -4.42 -18.35
N SER A 70 -10.41 -3.58 -19.33
CA SER A 70 -9.47 -3.93 -20.39
C SER A 70 -8.08 -4.26 -19.84
N LEU A 71 -7.57 -3.45 -18.90
CA LEU A 71 -6.27 -3.69 -18.27
C LEU A 71 -6.22 -4.94 -17.40
N VAL A 72 -7.32 -5.29 -16.74
CA VAL A 72 -7.45 -6.53 -15.96
C VAL A 72 -7.50 -7.73 -16.91
N SER A 73 -8.29 -7.66 -17.98
CA SER A 73 -8.39 -8.72 -18.99
C SER A 73 -7.04 -8.98 -19.66
N ASP A 74 -6.31 -7.92 -19.99
CA ASP A 74 -4.97 -7.98 -20.58
C ASP A 74 -3.87 -8.28 -19.54
N ARG A 75 -4.24 -8.57 -18.28
CA ARG A 75 -3.33 -8.93 -17.16
C ARG A 75 -2.32 -7.83 -16.76
N TYR A 76 -2.50 -6.59 -17.21
CA TYR A 76 -1.74 -5.43 -16.74
C TYR A 76 -2.04 -5.11 -15.27
N VAL A 77 -3.31 -5.28 -14.85
CA VAL A 77 -3.73 -5.09 -13.45
C VAL A 77 -4.14 -6.43 -12.85
N ASP A 78 -3.57 -6.75 -11.70
CA ASP A 78 -3.88 -7.96 -10.94
C ASP A 78 -3.73 -7.65 -9.44
N ASP A 79 -4.85 -7.59 -8.72
CA ASP A 79 -4.86 -7.26 -7.28
C ASP A 79 -4.18 -8.33 -6.42
N ARG A 80 -4.17 -9.60 -6.85
CA ARG A 80 -3.43 -10.67 -6.15
C ARG A 80 -1.93 -10.47 -6.31
N ARG A 81 -1.48 -10.18 -7.53
CA ARG A 81 -0.07 -9.88 -7.83
C ARG A 81 0.40 -8.65 -7.05
N TYR A 82 -0.41 -7.59 -7.04
CA TYR A 82 -0.15 -6.39 -6.25
C TYR A 82 -0.06 -6.68 -4.76
N ALA A 83 -1.06 -7.34 -4.18
CA ALA A 83 -1.14 -7.59 -2.75
C ALA A 83 0.04 -8.44 -2.26
N ALA A 84 0.41 -9.48 -3.02
CA ALA A 84 1.54 -10.34 -2.68
C ALA A 84 2.87 -9.56 -2.73
N ALA A 85 3.10 -8.76 -3.78
CA ALA A 85 4.30 -7.90 -3.86
C ALA A 85 4.33 -6.89 -2.71
N PHE A 86 3.21 -6.21 -2.44
CA PHE A 86 3.09 -5.25 -1.35
C PHE A 86 3.38 -5.90 0.03
N ALA A 87 2.82 -7.07 0.29
CA ALA A 87 3.02 -7.81 1.54
C ALA A 87 4.50 -8.21 1.73
N ARG A 88 5.14 -8.75 0.69
CA ARG A 88 6.56 -9.10 0.70
C ARG A 88 7.45 -7.88 0.93
N ASP A 89 7.22 -6.79 0.22
CA ASP A 89 8.04 -5.57 0.35
C ASP A 89 7.87 -4.93 1.73
N LYS A 90 6.63 -4.85 2.22
CA LYS A 90 6.36 -4.24 3.52
C LYS A 90 6.89 -5.08 4.68
N SER A 91 6.80 -6.41 4.61
CA SER A 91 7.38 -7.28 5.63
C SER A 91 8.92 -7.28 5.59
N SER A 92 9.54 -7.48 4.42
CA SER A 92 11.00 -7.64 4.30
C SER A 92 11.77 -6.31 4.37
N LEU A 93 11.33 -5.27 3.66
CA LEU A 93 12.04 -4.00 3.56
C LEU A 93 11.60 -3.03 4.65
N SER A 94 10.29 -2.85 4.79
CA SER A 94 9.76 -1.91 5.79
C SER A 94 9.68 -2.53 7.18
N GLY A 95 9.74 -3.86 7.34
CA GLY A 95 9.52 -4.53 8.62
C GLY A 95 8.13 -4.30 9.18
N TRP A 96 7.08 -4.19 8.36
CA TRP A 96 5.72 -4.06 8.86
C TRP A 96 5.23 -5.42 9.36
N GLY A 97 4.52 -5.41 10.50
CA GLY A 97 3.82 -6.58 10.98
C GLY A 97 2.54 -6.84 10.18
N ARG A 98 2.05 -8.07 10.29
CA ARG A 98 0.91 -8.60 9.55
C ARG A 98 -0.31 -7.67 9.59
N MET A 99 -0.68 -7.18 10.78
CA MET A 99 -1.88 -6.36 10.97
C MET A 99 -1.84 -5.06 10.17
N LYS A 100 -0.66 -4.43 10.11
CA LYS A 100 -0.50 -3.17 9.36
C LYS A 100 -0.56 -3.40 7.85
N ILE A 101 -0.02 -4.53 7.38
CA ILE A 101 -0.10 -4.92 5.97
C ILE A 101 -1.57 -5.16 5.58
N CYS A 102 -2.31 -5.97 6.36
CA CYS A 102 -3.74 -6.22 6.13
C CYS A 102 -4.54 -4.91 6.07
N LYS A 103 -4.35 -4.03 7.07
CA LYS A 103 -5.07 -2.76 7.12
C LYS A 103 -4.74 -1.86 5.93
N ALA A 104 -3.47 -1.79 5.52
CA ALA A 104 -3.06 -0.97 4.38
C ALA A 104 -3.64 -1.48 3.06
N LEU A 105 -3.70 -2.79 2.85
CA LEU A 105 -4.33 -3.39 1.66
C LEU A 105 -5.85 -3.18 1.67
N SER A 106 -6.50 -3.31 2.83
CA SER A 106 -7.93 -3.03 2.99
C SER A 106 -8.27 -1.57 2.66
N LEU A 107 -7.46 -0.61 3.14
CA LEU A 107 -7.61 0.81 2.77
C LEU A 107 -7.39 1.08 1.27
N LYS A 108 -6.69 0.19 0.58
CA LYS A 108 -6.54 0.22 -0.89
C LYS A 108 -7.68 -0.47 -1.63
N GLY A 109 -8.66 -1.03 -0.92
CA GLY A 109 -9.83 -1.68 -1.50
C GLY A 109 -9.58 -3.10 -2.00
N ILE A 110 -8.49 -3.74 -1.56
CA ILE A 110 -8.23 -5.14 -1.88
C ILE A 110 -9.21 -6.02 -1.09
N HIS A 111 -9.78 -7.01 -1.75
CA HIS A 111 -10.74 -7.94 -1.13
C HIS A 111 -10.05 -8.82 -0.08
N GLU A 112 -10.80 -9.23 0.96
CA GLU A 112 -10.25 -9.89 2.14
C GLU A 112 -9.58 -11.24 1.84
N ASP A 113 -10.13 -12.02 0.92
CA ASP A 113 -9.53 -13.28 0.44
C ASP A 113 -8.13 -13.04 -0.15
N ILE A 114 -7.98 -12.03 -1.01
CA ILE A 114 -6.70 -11.66 -1.61
C ILE A 114 -5.71 -11.19 -0.54
N ILE A 115 -6.19 -10.45 0.47
CA ILE A 115 -5.35 -10.01 1.60
C ILE A 115 -4.86 -11.21 2.39
N SER A 116 -5.75 -12.14 2.72
CA SER A 116 -5.43 -13.37 3.44
C SER A 116 -4.37 -14.17 2.72
N ASP A 117 -4.57 -14.39 1.40
CA ASP A 117 -3.62 -15.11 0.56
C ASP A 117 -2.27 -14.40 0.52
N ALA A 118 -2.24 -13.10 0.23
CA ALA A 118 -1.00 -12.33 0.15
C ALA A 118 -0.19 -12.40 1.46
N VAL A 119 -0.87 -12.30 2.60
CA VAL A 119 -0.27 -12.33 3.93
C VAL A 119 0.19 -13.74 4.32
N SER A 120 -0.48 -14.79 3.84
CA SER A 120 -0.05 -16.18 4.06
C SER A 120 1.29 -16.50 3.39
N THR A 121 1.64 -15.79 2.30
CA THR A 121 2.91 -15.97 1.58
C THR A 121 4.11 -15.28 2.23
N ILE A 122 3.91 -14.53 3.32
CA ILE A 122 5.01 -13.87 4.03
C ILE A 122 5.86 -14.93 4.74
N ASP A 123 7.16 -14.97 4.42
CA ASP A 123 8.11 -15.78 5.18
C ASP A 123 8.21 -15.27 6.63
N THR A 124 7.72 -16.09 7.54
CA THR A 124 7.63 -15.75 8.96
C THR A 124 9.01 -15.61 9.60
N SER A 125 9.99 -16.39 9.15
CA SER A 125 11.37 -16.33 9.67
C SER A 125 12.04 -15.01 9.30
N SER A 126 12.01 -14.62 8.02
CA SER A 126 12.55 -13.33 7.57
C SER A 126 11.81 -12.14 8.18
N ALA A 127 10.48 -12.22 8.30
CA ALA A 127 9.68 -11.17 8.93
C ALA A 127 10.05 -10.99 10.41
N SER A 128 10.27 -12.09 11.14
CA SER A 128 10.67 -12.07 12.55
C SER A 128 12.06 -11.45 12.72
N LEU A 129 13.04 -11.85 11.91
CA LEU A 129 14.38 -11.25 11.91
C LEU A 129 14.35 -9.76 11.59
N ARG A 130 13.48 -9.34 10.66
CA ARG A 130 13.31 -7.92 10.34
C ARG A 130 12.67 -7.15 11.50
N MET A 131 11.68 -7.74 12.17
CA MET A 131 11.04 -7.17 13.35
C MET A 131 12.06 -6.93 14.47
N GLU A 132 12.89 -7.92 14.80
CA GLU A 132 13.91 -7.80 15.84
C GLU A 132 14.86 -6.64 15.55
N LYS A 133 15.37 -6.53 14.33
CA LYS A 133 16.25 -5.41 13.91
C LYS A 133 15.56 -4.06 14.07
N VAL A 134 14.29 -3.94 13.67
CA VAL A 134 13.51 -2.71 13.81
C VAL A 134 13.32 -2.32 15.27
N LEU A 135 13.00 -3.28 16.13
CA LEU A 135 12.80 -3.04 17.56
C LEU A 135 14.13 -2.69 18.23
N GLU A 136 15.23 -3.35 17.87
CA GLU A 136 16.55 -3.02 18.41
C GLU A 136 16.97 -1.59 18.07
N VAL A 137 16.78 -1.15 16.81
CA VAL A 137 17.04 0.24 16.40
C VAL A 137 16.20 1.22 17.20
N LYS A 138 14.90 0.93 17.40
CA LYS A 138 14.02 1.79 18.20
C LYS A 138 14.48 1.85 19.66
N TYR A 139 14.83 0.71 20.24
CA TYR A 139 15.31 0.62 21.61
C TYR A 139 16.59 1.44 21.81
N ARG A 140 17.58 1.29 20.91
CA ARG A 140 18.81 2.09 20.93
C ARG A 140 18.53 3.60 20.87
N SER A 141 17.57 4.02 20.06
CA SER A 141 17.15 5.42 19.98
C SER A 141 16.57 5.93 21.31
N LEU A 142 15.81 5.11 22.03
CA LEU A 142 15.26 5.48 23.33
C LEU A 142 16.36 5.56 24.41
N CYS A 143 17.35 4.67 24.39
CA CYS A 143 18.48 4.74 25.32
C CYS A 143 19.37 5.97 25.07
N LYS A 144 19.63 6.33 23.81
CA LYS A 144 20.45 7.50 23.46
C LYS A 144 19.81 8.83 23.88
N ALA A 145 18.48 8.93 23.82
CA ALA A 145 17.76 10.14 24.23
C ALA A 145 17.82 10.41 25.75
N GLY A 146 18.19 9.41 26.56
CA GLY A 146 18.19 9.48 28.03
C GLY A 146 19.49 9.94 28.71
N HIS A 147 20.46 10.54 27.99
CA HIS A 147 21.76 10.97 28.55
C HIS A 147 22.62 9.87 29.21
N ARG A 148 22.29 8.58 29.06
CA ARG A 148 23.10 7.47 29.58
C ARG A 148 23.34 6.43 28.48
N GLY A 149 24.43 6.65 27.74
CA GLY A 149 24.79 5.88 26.54
C GLY A 149 25.25 4.43 26.79
N ASP A 150 25.18 3.93 28.02
CA ASP A 150 25.65 2.58 28.35
C ASP A 150 24.49 1.58 28.43
N ARG A 151 24.57 0.55 27.58
CA ARG A 151 23.60 -0.56 27.50
C ARG A 151 23.77 -1.55 28.67
N SER A 152 24.92 -1.50 29.34
CA SER A 152 25.36 -2.42 30.39
C SER A 152 24.81 -2.05 31.77
N VAL A 153 24.25 -0.85 31.91
CA VAL A 153 23.67 -0.38 33.18
C VAL A 153 22.26 -0.93 33.34
N GLN A 154 22.04 -1.66 34.43
CA GLN A 154 20.72 -2.11 34.87
C GLN A 154 19.79 -0.90 35.00
N LYS A 155 18.69 -0.90 34.24
CA LYS A 155 17.70 0.19 34.32
C LYS A 155 16.88 0.05 35.60
N SER A 156 16.57 1.18 36.23
CA SER A 156 15.61 1.22 37.33
C SER A 156 14.26 0.66 36.88
N GLY A 157 13.50 0.03 37.78
CA GLY A 157 12.22 -0.59 37.45
C GLY A 157 11.21 0.37 36.79
N THR A 158 11.20 1.64 37.22
CA THR A 158 10.34 2.68 36.62
C THR A 158 10.74 3.02 35.19
N GLU A 159 12.05 3.19 34.94
CA GLU A 159 12.60 3.50 33.62
C GLU A 159 12.42 2.33 32.64
N ALA A 160 12.66 1.09 33.09
CA ALA A 160 12.44 -0.11 32.31
C ALA A 160 10.97 -0.23 31.87
N MET A 161 10.03 0.06 32.76
CA MET A 161 8.60 0.03 32.47
C MET A 161 8.18 1.11 31.47
N GLU A 162 8.69 2.33 31.61
CA GLU A 162 8.43 3.41 30.64
C GLU A 162 8.93 3.05 29.23
N ILE A 163 10.14 2.49 29.14
CA ILE A 163 10.71 2.05 27.87
C ILE A 163 9.88 0.90 27.30
N LYS A 164 9.47 -0.09 28.12
CA LYS A 164 8.59 -1.18 27.71
C LYS A 164 7.30 -0.64 27.08
N MET A 165 6.64 0.33 27.72
CA MET A 165 5.40 0.94 27.20
C MET A 165 5.61 1.73 25.90
N LYS A 166 6.72 2.47 25.78
CA LYS A 166 7.09 3.16 24.53
C LYS A 166 7.37 2.16 23.39
N MET A 167 8.05 1.06 23.70
CA MET A 167 8.38 -0.01 22.76
C MET A 167 7.14 -0.78 22.31
N LEU A 168 6.23 -1.15 23.22
CA LEU A 168 4.98 -1.84 22.89
C LEU A 168 4.07 -0.97 22.02
N ARG A 169 3.92 0.33 22.34
CA ARG A 169 3.18 1.27 21.48
C ARG A 169 3.79 1.38 20.09
N TYR A 170 5.12 1.45 20.00
CA TYR A 170 5.81 1.47 18.72
C TYR A 170 5.56 0.18 17.93
N ALA A 171 5.68 -0.99 18.57
CA ALA A 171 5.43 -2.29 17.96
C ALA A 171 3.99 -2.41 17.41
N ALA A 172 3.00 -2.02 18.20
CA ALA A 172 1.60 -1.98 17.78
C ALA A 172 1.39 -1.06 16.56
N GLY A 173 1.99 0.15 16.57
CA GLY A 173 1.95 1.06 15.42
C GLY A 173 2.68 0.55 14.16
N ARG A 174 3.51 -0.47 14.31
CA ARG A 174 4.18 -1.20 13.22
C ARG A 174 3.39 -2.43 12.77
N GLY A 175 2.34 -2.83 13.49
CA GLY A 175 1.43 -3.90 13.15
C GLY A 175 1.82 -5.28 13.67
N TYR A 176 2.74 -5.35 14.64
CA TYR A 176 3.09 -6.60 15.29
C TYR A 176 2.05 -6.96 16.35
N ARG A 177 1.80 -8.26 16.53
CA ARG A 177 1.01 -8.74 17.65
C ARG A 177 1.80 -8.62 18.95
N TYR A 178 1.08 -8.58 20.06
CA TYR A 178 1.71 -8.53 21.38
C TYR A 178 2.60 -9.76 21.62
N GLU A 179 2.11 -10.95 21.27
CA GLU A 179 2.80 -12.22 21.49
C GLU A 179 4.11 -12.34 20.68
N GLU A 180 4.21 -11.61 19.57
CA GLU A 180 5.40 -11.57 18.72
C GLU A 180 6.43 -10.56 19.25
N ALA A 181 5.97 -9.37 19.65
CA ALA A 181 6.86 -8.26 19.99
C ALA A 181 7.30 -8.27 21.46
N ALA A 182 6.45 -8.70 22.39
CA ALA A 182 6.73 -8.62 23.82
C ALA A 182 7.99 -9.39 24.25
N PRO A 183 8.22 -10.66 23.83
CA PRO A 183 9.42 -11.40 24.22
C PRO A 183 10.71 -10.73 23.74
N VAL A 184 10.70 -10.17 22.53
CA VAL A 184 11.85 -9.44 21.97
C VAL A 184 12.13 -8.16 22.76
N ILE A 185 11.08 -7.41 23.10
CA ILE A 185 11.19 -6.16 23.87
C ILE A 185 11.73 -6.44 25.28
N GLU A 186 11.22 -7.49 25.93
CA GLU A 186 11.65 -7.89 27.27
C GLU A 186 13.14 -8.27 27.29
N ARG A 187 13.58 -9.09 26.33
CA ARG A 187 14.99 -9.45 26.14
C ARG A 187 15.89 -8.23 25.91
N LEU A 188 15.45 -7.28 25.07
CA LEU A 188 16.20 -6.03 24.83
C LEU A 188 16.35 -5.18 26.11
N ILE A 189 15.32 -5.16 26.97
CA ILE A 189 15.32 -4.39 28.23
C ILE A 189 16.15 -5.10 29.30
N SER A 190 16.07 -6.44 29.39
CA SER A 190 16.82 -7.23 30.38
C SER A 190 18.30 -7.39 30.05
N GLY A 191 18.73 -7.08 28.82
CA GLY A 191 20.14 -7.12 28.42
C GLY A 191 20.67 -8.53 28.16
N SER A 192 19.80 -9.47 27.75
CA SER A 192 20.15 -10.86 27.44
C SER A 192 20.27 -11.09 25.94
#